data_AF-A0A2E0F385-F1
#
_entry.id   AF-A0A2E0F385-F1
#
_cell.length_a   1.000
_cell.length_b   1.000
_cell.length_c   1.000
_cell.angle_alpha   90.00
_cell.angle_beta   90.00
_cell.angle_gamma   90.00
#
_symmetry.space_group_name_H-M   'P 1'
#
loop_
_entity.id
_entity.type
_entity.pdbx_description
1 polymer ?
#
loop_
_entity_poly.entity_id
_entity_poly.type
_entity_poly.pdbx_seq_one_letter_code
_entity_poly.pdbx_strand_id
1 'polypeptide(L)'
;MPSAPARAGKSVGLRKQTASTTTEAQRKTDERARALIEATRVKATETQLAKEESSQAKKEPSNPFKKQAKPSGQQQRRGGRHGKRNRPQGPTKRVKKLDQGKSMEFKYDLRRILEEEGVDDEHRSNLLSQTMAKGQRQGVGEAKSFLDEKLKAGIITESCYGRIEKLIDSLTTRR
;
A
#
# COMPACT_ATOMS: atom_id res chain seq x y z
N MET A 1 -7.56 51.67 -30.35
CA MET A 1 -7.50 50.36 -29.66
C MET A 1 -6.63 50.48 -28.43
N PRO A 2 -7.18 50.47 -27.20
CA PRO A 2 -6.37 50.57 -25.98
C PRO A 2 -5.63 49.25 -25.67
N SER A 3 -4.33 49.35 -25.43
CA SER A 3 -3.40 48.27 -25.08
C SER A 3 -3.60 47.79 -23.65
N ALA A 4 -3.63 46.48 -23.42
CA ALA A 4 -3.82 45.87 -22.10
C ALA A 4 -2.55 45.99 -21.23
N PRO A 5 -2.65 46.28 -19.91
CA PRO A 5 -1.47 46.33 -19.05
C PRO A 5 -0.98 44.93 -18.66
N ALA A 6 0.34 44.74 -18.74
CA ALA A 6 1.05 43.51 -18.42
C ALA A 6 0.87 43.09 -16.94
N ARG A 7 0.60 41.81 -16.72
CA ARG A 7 0.35 41.22 -15.40
C ARG A 7 1.68 41.01 -14.67
N ALA A 8 1.97 41.86 -13.68
CA ALA A 8 3.15 41.74 -12.82
C ALA A 8 3.24 40.36 -12.15
N GLY A 9 4.32 39.63 -12.42
CA GLY A 9 4.62 38.34 -11.82
C GLY A 9 4.86 38.47 -10.32
N LYS A 10 4.03 37.81 -9.51
CA LYS A 10 4.21 37.70 -8.07
C LYS A 10 5.32 36.69 -7.80
N SER A 11 6.52 37.16 -7.49
CA SER A 11 7.60 36.30 -7.00
C SER A 11 7.24 35.80 -5.59
N VAL A 12 6.98 34.50 -5.47
CA VAL A 12 6.84 33.82 -4.18
C VAL A 12 8.26 33.59 -3.65
N GLY A 13 8.84 34.63 -3.06
CA GLY A 13 10.10 34.55 -2.33
C GLY A 13 9.86 34.35 -0.84
N LEU A 14 10.50 33.35 -0.24
CA LEU A 14 10.47 33.10 1.20
C LEU A 14 11.21 34.25 1.91
N ARG A 15 10.49 35.05 2.72
CA ARG A 15 11.09 36.14 3.51
C ARG A 15 11.85 35.56 4.70
N LYS A 16 13.11 35.98 4.88
CA LYS A 16 13.94 35.64 6.05
C LYS A 16 13.39 36.35 7.29
N GLN A 17 12.91 35.59 8.26
CA GLN A 17 12.50 36.15 9.55
C GLN A 17 13.73 36.48 10.41
N THR A 18 13.77 37.70 10.92
CA THR A 18 14.71 38.16 11.95
C THR A 18 14.35 37.54 13.30
N ALA A 19 15.36 37.18 14.07
CA ALA A 19 15.30 36.38 15.29
C ALA A 19 14.15 36.78 16.24
N SER A 20 13.21 35.87 16.46
CA SER A 20 12.18 35.95 17.50
C SER A 20 12.78 35.54 18.85
N THR A 21 12.56 36.35 19.87
CA THR A 21 12.92 36.07 21.27
C THR A 21 12.16 34.83 21.78
N THR A 22 12.87 33.72 21.94
CA THR A 22 12.29 32.42 22.36
C THR A 22 11.78 32.48 23.80
N THR A 23 10.49 32.19 23.98
CA THR A 23 9.82 32.11 25.30
C THR A 23 10.28 30.88 26.09
N GLU A 24 10.21 30.92 27.42
CA GLU A 24 10.72 29.84 28.30
C GLU A 24 10.02 28.48 28.06
N ALA A 25 8.76 28.48 27.65
CA ALA A 25 8.04 27.27 27.26
C ALA A 25 8.61 26.64 25.98
N GLN A 26 9.05 27.45 25.03
CA GLN A 26 9.72 26.97 23.80
C GLN A 26 11.11 26.39 24.10
N ARG A 27 11.84 26.95 25.08
CA ARG A 27 13.12 26.37 25.52
C ARG A 27 12.96 24.97 26.13
N LYS A 28 11.93 24.77 26.95
CA LYS A 28 11.61 23.44 27.53
C LYS A 28 11.23 22.41 26.46
N THR A 29 10.52 22.81 25.40
CA THR A 29 10.22 21.91 24.28
C THR A 29 11.46 21.58 23.46
N ASP A 30 12.35 22.55 23.26
CA ASP A 30 13.60 22.37 22.52
C ASP A 30 14.58 21.43 23.27
N GLU A 31 14.65 21.52 24.60
CA GLU A 31 15.43 20.61 25.44
C GLU A 31 14.90 19.17 25.34
N ARG A 32 13.58 18.98 25.39
CA ARG A 32 12.96 17.65 25.21
C ARG A 32 13.20 17.09 23.81
N ALA A 33 13.20 17.94 22.79
CA ALA A 33 13.51 17.54 21.41
C ALA A 33 14.98 17.10 21.25
N ARG A 34 15.93 17.81 21.89
CA ARG A 34 17.35 17.42 21.89
C ARG A 34 17.58 16.07 22.56
N ALA A 35 16.95 15.83 23.71
CA ALA A 35 17.04 14.56 24.42
C ALA A 35 16.51 13.37 23.58
N LEU A 36 15.43 13.59 22.81
CA LEU A 36 14.89 12.57 21.90
C LEU A 36 15.87 12.23 20.77
N ILE A 37 16.54 13.23 20.20
CA ILE A 37 17.52 13.01 19.12
C ILE A 37 18.74 12.23 19.64
N GLU A 38 19.27 12.59 20.81
CA GLU A 38 20.40 11.88 21.42
C GLU A 38 20.04 10.42 21.76
N ALA A 39 18.87 10.18 22.33
CA ALA A 39 18.38 8.83 22.62
C ALA A 39 18.23 7.98 21.35
N THR A 40 17.78 8.56 20.23
CA THR A 40 17.71 7.84 18.94
C THR A 40 19.09 7.53 18.36
N ARG A 41 20.08 8.41 18.58
CA ARG A 41 21.45 8.21 18.07
C ARG A 41 22.17 7.08 18.80
N VAL A 42 22.01 6.99 20.14
CA VAL A 42 22.59 5.91 20.95
C VAL A 42 21.98 4.55 20.58
N LYS A 43 20.65 4.49 20.42
CA LYS A 43 19.98 3.24 19.99
C LYS A 43 20.42 2.81 18.59
N ALA A 44 20.62 3.76 17.67
CA ALA A 44 21.11 3.44 16.33
C ALA A 44 22.54 2.86 16.37
N THR A 45 23.43 3.37 17.23
CA THR A 45 24.79 2.82 17.38
C THR A 45 24.80 1.44 18.05
N GLU A 46 23.94 1.21 19.04
CA GLU A 46 23.80 -0.11 19.68
C GLU A 46 23.32 -1.18 18.69
N THR A 47 22.37 -0.84 17.80
CA THR A 47 21.92 -1.77 16.75
C THR A 47 22.98 -2.07 15.68
N GLN A 48 23.95 -1.18 15.48
CA GLN A 48 25.07 -1.40 14.56
C GLN A 48 26.12 -2.32 15.18
N LEU A 49 26.46 -2.12 16.46
CA LEU A 49 27.41 -2.97 17.19
C LEU A 49 26.87 -4.40 17.39
N ALA A 50 25.57 -4.57 17.68
CA ALA A 50 24.94 -5.89 17.79
C ALA A 50 24.93 -6.68 16.47
N LYS A 51 25.05 -6.00 15.32
CA LYS A 51 25.13 -6.65 14.01
C LYS A 51 26.55 -7.11 13.68
N GLU A 52 27.56 -6.42 14.19
CA GLU A 52 28.97 -6.74 13.96
C GLU A 52 29.44 -7.96 14.78
N GLU A 53 28.91 -8.18 15.99
CA GLU A 53 29.27 -9.36 16.82
C GLU A 53 28.75 -10.70 16.27
N SER A 54 27.76 -10.69 15.37
CA SER A 54 27.22 -11.91 14.75
C SER A 54 27.97 -12.38 13.50
N SER A 55 29.01 -11.66 13.07
CA SER A 55 29.69 -11.89 11.77
C SER A 55 31.10 -12.46 11.85
N GLN A 56 31.64 -12.71 13.05
CA GLN A 56 32.98 -13.30 13.24
C GLN A 56 32.92 -14.83 13.40
N ALA A 57 32.58 -15.54 12.32
CA ALA A 57 32.96 -16.95 12.17
C ALA A 57 32.87 -17.38 10.70
N LYS A 58 33.99 -17.27 9.94
CA LYS A 58 34.57 -18.32 9.07
C LYS A 58 35.63 -17.75 8.08
N LYS A 59 36.89 -18.05 8.40
CA LYS A 59 38.01 -18.55 7.54
C LYS A 59 38.60 -17.67 6.41
N GLU A 60 39.81 -17.19 6.70
CA GLU A 60 41.04 -16.95 5.90
C GLU A 60 41.03 -16.26 4.50
N PRO A 61 42.01 -15.36 4.23
CA PRO A 61 42.07 -14.58 3.00
C PRO A 61 42.69 -15.35 1.82
N SER A 62 41.92 -15.59 0.76
CA SER A 62 42.46 -16.05 -0.52
C SER A 62 43.05 -14.89 -1.32
N ASN A 63 44.34 -14.99 -1.63
CA ASN A 63 45.17 -14.00 -2.33
C ASN A 63 44.60 -13.54 -3.71
N PRO A 64 44.48 -12.22 -3.98
CA PRO A 64 43.81 -11.69 -5.19
C PRO A 64 44.66 -11.64 -6.48
N PHE A 65 45.92 -12.09 -6.48
CA PHE A 65 46.82 -11.97 -7.65
C PHE A 65 47.01 -13.25 -8.50
N LYS A 66 46.32 -14.35 -8.19
CA LYS A 66 46.43 -15.56 -9.03
C LYS A 66 45.54 -15.41 -10.27
N LYS A 67 46.16 -15.11 -11.42
CA LYS A 67 45.51 -15.10 -12.74
C LYS A 67 44.99 -16.50 -13.08
N GLN A 68 43.72 -16.76 -12.80
CA GLN A 68 43.01 -17.94 -13.29
C GLN A 68 42.69 -17.74 -14.78
N ALA A 69 43.09 -18.72 -15.60
CA ALA A 69 42.87 -18.73 -17.03
C ALA A 69 41.37 -18.65 -17.36
N LYS A 70 41.01 -17.79 -18.32
CA LYS A 70 39.62 -17.64 -18.80
C LYS A 70 39.24 -18.90 -19.60
N PRO A 71 38.17 -19.63 -19.26
CA PRO A 71 37.59 -20.56 -20.22
C PRO A 71 36.99 -19.76 -21.38
N SER A 72 37.36 -20.14 -22.59
CA SER A 72 36.80 -19.67 -23.86
C SER A 72 35.31 -20.00 -23.91
N GLY A 73 34.49 -18.95 -23.94
CA GLY A 73 33.04 -19.08 -23.96
C GLY A 73 32.38 -17.72 -23.99
N GLN A 74 32.66 -16.94 -25.05
CA GLN A 74 31.89 -15.74 -25.34
C GLN A 74 30.47 -16.15 -25.75
N GLN A 75 29.61 -16.39 -24.76
CA GLN A 75 28.18 -16.17 -24.94
C GLN A 75 27.89 -14.78 -24.39
N GLN A 76 27.70 -13.86 -25.34
CA GLN A 76 27.34 -12.48 -25.08
C GLN A 76 26.26 -12.40 -24.00
N ARG A 77 26.57 -11.68 -22.92
CA ARG A 77 25.63 -11.28 -21.88
C ARG A 77 24.59 -10.32 -22.46
N ARG A 78 23.65 -10.83 -23.26
CA ARG A 78 22.41 -10.16 -23.63
C ARG A 78 21.28 -10.77 -22.80
N GLY A 79 21.24 -10.38 -21.54
CA GLY A 79 20.25 -10.84 -20.58
C GLY A 79 20.10 -9.87 -19.43
N GLY A 80 20.10 -8.57 -19.75
CA GLY A 80 19.75 -7.53 -18.80
C GLY A 80 18.39 -7.85 -18.16
N ARG A 81 18.23 -7.38 -16.93
CA ARG A 81 17.11 -7.39 -15.97
C ARG A 81 15.64 -7.30 -16.50
N HIS A 82 15.41 -7.28 -17.81
CA HIS A 82 14.13 -7.22 -18.50
C HIS A 82 13.39 -8.57 -18.56
N GLY A 83 14.09 -9.71 -18.51
CA GLY A 83 13.46 -11.04 -18.66
C GLY A 83 12.73 -11.60 -17.43
N LYS A 84 12.92 -11.02 -16.24
CA LYS A 84 12.30 -11.52 -14.99
C LYS A 84 10.99 -10.82 -14.63
N ARG A 85 10.72 -9.63 -15.18
CA ARG A 85 9.48 -8.86 -14.92
C ARG A 85 8.34 -9.24 -15.87
N ASN A 86 8.67 -9.71 -17.07
CA ASN A 86 7.69 -10.17 -18.07
C ASN A 86 7.59 -11.70 -18.12
N ARG A 87 7.90 -12.41 -17.02
CA ARG A 87 7.59 -13.84 -16.99
C ARG A 87 6.06 -13.94 -16.96
N PRO A 88 5.42 -14.52 -17.99
CA PRO A 88 3.97 -14.63 -18.01
C PRO A 88 3.55 -15.33 -16.73
N GLN A 89 2.77 -14.64 -15.90
CA GLN A 89 2.16 -15.25 -14.73
C GLN A 89 1.39 -16.46 -15.25
N GLY A 90 1.62 -17.62 -14.62
CA GLY A 90 0.98 -18.86 -15.02
C GLY A 90 -0.54 -18.66 -15.12
N PRO A 91 -1.22 -19.45 -15.97
CA PRO A 91 -2.65 -19.30 -16.19
C PRO A 91 -3.39 -19.26 -14.85
N THR A 92 -4.09 -18.14 -14.61
CA THR A 92 -4.87 -17.95 -13.38
C THR A 92 -6.04 -18.93 -13.38
N LYS A 93 -6.37 -19.47 -12.20
CA LYS A 93 -7.55 -20.33 -12.03
C LYS A 93 -8.80 -19.61 -12.57
N ARG A 94 -9.60 -20.30 -13.38
CA ARG A 94 -10.89 -19.77 -13.85
C ARG A 94 -11.87 -19.83 -12.68
N VAL A 95 -12.39 -18.67 -12.30
CA VAL A 95 -13.37 -18.51 -11.20
C VAL A 95 -14.51 -17.63 -11.69
N LYS A 96 -15.70 -17.87 -11.15
CA LYS A 96 -16.87 -16.99 -11.36
C LYS A 96 -16.59 -15.62 -10.75
N LYS A 97 -16.90 -14.57 -11.50
CA LYS A 97 -16.67 -13.17 -11.12
C LYS A 97 -17.97 -12.38 -11.22
N LEU A 98 -18.02 -11.28 -10.47
CA LEU A 98 -19.07 -10.28 -10.62
C LEU A 98 -18.98 -9.64 -12.01
N ASP A 99 -20.13 -9.41 -12.64
CA ASP A 99 -20.20 -8.73 -13.93
C ASP A 99 -19.71 -7.28 -13.79
N GLN A 100 -18.66 -6.91 -14.52
CA GLN A 100 -18.11 -5.56 -14.47
C GLN A 100 -19.04 -4.53 -15.14
N GLY A 101 -19.86 -4.96 -16.10
CA GLY A 101 -20.86 -4.09 -16.75
C GLY A 101 -21.95 -3.63 -15.80
N LYS A 102 -22.23 -4.42 -14.75
CA LYS A 102 -23.26 -4.14 -13.74
C LYS A 102 -22.68 -3.62 -12.43
N SER A 103 -21.45 -3.11 -12.46
CA SER A 103 -20.76 -2.61 -11.27
C SER A 103 -21.51 -1.48 -10.56
N MET A 104 -22.16 -0.59 -11.32
CA MET A 104 -22.96 0.50 -10.75
C MET A 104 -24.24 0.00 -10.09
N GLU A 105 -24.97 -0.92 -10.76
CA GLU A 105 -26.16 -1.57 -10.18
C GLU A 105 -25.80 -2.22 -8.84
N PHE A 106 -24.74 -3.04 -8.83
CA PHE A 106 -24.23 -3.67 -7.62
C PHE A 106 -23.92 -2.65 -6.52
N LYS A 107 -23.25 -1.54 -6.86
CA LYS A 107 -22.89 -0.48 -5.91
C LYS A 107 -24.13 0.16 -5.28
N TYR A 108 -25.15 0.48 -6.07
CA TYR A 108 -26.36 1.12 -5.56
C TYR A 108 -27.20 0.17 -4.72
N ASP A 109 -27.39 -1.07 -5.18
CA ASP A 109 -28.16 -2.08 -4.45
C ASP A 109 -27.48 -2.47 -3.14
N LEU A 110 -26.15 -2.67 -3.17
CA LEU A 110 -25.39 -2.98 -1.96
C LEU A 110 -25.48 -1.84 -0.95
N ARG A 111 -25.33 -0.60 -1.41
CA ARG A 111 -25.46 0.58 -0.54
C ARG A 111 -26.84 0.64 0.10
N ARG A 112 -27.90 0.43 -0.68
CA ARG A 112 -29.28 0.43 -0.20
C ARG A 112 -29.51 -0.63 0.88
N ILE A 113 -29.02 -1.86 0.68
CA ILE A 113 -29.14 -2.94 1.67
C ILE A 113 -28.45 -2.53 2.98
N LEU A 114 -27.22 -2.00 2.90
CA LEU A 114 -26.46 -1.57 4.08
C LEU A 114 -27.10 -0.40 4.84
N GLU A 115 -27.79 0.50 4.12
CA GLU A 115 -28.55 1.61 4.70
C GLU A 115 -29.83 1.12 5.39
N GLU A 116 -30.58 0.21 4.77
CA GLU A 116 -31.81 -0.38 5.33
C GLU A 116 -31.55 -1.17 6.62
N GLU A 117 -30.42 -1.85 6.72
CA GLU A 117 -30.03 -2.63 7.92
C GLU A 117 -29.30 -1.81 8.99
N GLY A 118 -29.10 -0.51 8.79
CA GLY A 118 -28.55 0.37 9.81
C GLY A 118 -27.08 0.10 10.15
N VAL A 119 -26.30 -0.44 9.20
CA VAL A 119 -24.85 -0.64 9.40
C VAL A 119 -24.17 0.72 9.61
N ASP A 120 -23.16 0.81 10.47
CA ASP A 120 -22.45 2.07 10.70
C ASP A 120 -21.77 2.63 9.44
N ASP A 121 -21.84 3.95 9.23
CA ASP A 121 -21.32 4.63 8.03
C ASP A 121 -19.82 4.38 7.80
N GLU A 122 -19.02 4.22 8.88
CA GLU A 122 -17.61 3.89 8.79
C GLU A 122 -17.37 2.53 8.12
N HIS A 123 -18.26 1.57 8.38
CA HIS A 123 -18.17 0.22 7.86
C HIS A 123 -18.80 0.09 6.46
N ARG A 124 -19.83 0.89 6.14
CA ARG A 124 -20.51 0.87 4.83
C ARG A 124 -19.54 1.05 3.66
N SER A 125 -18.70 2.09 3.74
CA SER A 125 -17.74 2.41 2.66
C SER A 125 -16.72 1.29 2.44
N ASN A 126 -16.24 0.69 3.53
CA ASN A 126 -15.30 -0.42 3.50
C ASN A 126 -15.95 -1.68 2.89
N LEU A 127 -17.15 -2.04 3.37
CA LEU A 127 -17.91 -3.18 2.87
C LEU A 127 -18.18 -3.04 1.36
N LEU A 128 -18.64 -1.88 0.93
CA LEU A 128 -18.92 -1.58 -0.48
C LEU A 128 -17.66 -1.74 -1.35
N SER A 129 -16.57 -1.08 -0.96
CA SER A 129 -15.32 -1.06 -1.75
C SER A 129 -14.66 -2.43 -1.82
N GLN A 130 -14.58 -3.12 -0.69
CA GLN A 130 -13.93 -4.44 -0.60
C GLN A 130 -14.75 -5.52 -1.29
N THR A 131 -16.07 -5.55 -1.09
CA THR A 131 -16.93 -6.58 -1.70
C THR A 131 -16.90 -6.46 -3.22
N MET A 132 -16.97 -5.23 -3.75
CA MET A 132 -16.86 -5.00 -5.20
C MET A 132 -15.47 -5.38 -5.73
N ALA A 133 -14.40 -4.94 -5.07
CA ALA A 133 -13.03 -5.25 -5.50
C ALA A 133 -12.74 -6.75 -5.50
N LYS A 134 -13.14 -7.46 -4.43
CA LYS A 134 -12.98 -8.91 -4.31
C LYS A 134 -13.85 -9.65 -5.33
N GLY A 135 -15.12 -9.27 -5.48
CA GLY A 135 -16.03 -9.90 -6.44
C GLY A 135 -15.59 -9.78 -7.91
N GLN A 136 -15.05 -8.62 -8.29
CA GLN A 136 -14.65 -8.33 -9.67
C GLN A 136 -13.24 -8.83 -10.01
N ARG A 137 -12.27 -8.68 -9.09
CA ARG A 137 -10.86 -9.03 -9.37
C ARG A 137 -10.57 -10.49 -9.11
N GLN A 138 -11.13 -10.97 -8.01
CA GLN A 138 -10.70 -12.16 -7.28
C GLN A 138 -11.69 -13.30 -7.55
N GLY A 139 -12.95 -13.08 -7.21
CA GLY A 139 -14.09 -13.91 -7.58
C GLY A 139 -15.22 -13.83 -6.57
N VAL A 140 -16.33 -14.48 -6.90
CA VAL A 140 -17.54 -14.51 -6.05
C VAL A 140 -17.28 -15.20 -4.72
N GLY A 141 -16.54 -16.30 -4.73
CA GLY A 141 -16.20 -17.03 -3.52
C GLY A 141 -15.42 -16.18 -2.51
N GLU A 142 -14.48 -15.37 -2.98
CA GLU A 142 -13.70 -14.46 -2.12
C GLU A 142 -14.55 -13.29 -1.58
N ALA A 143 -15.53 -12.81 -2.35
CA ALA A 143 -16.50 -11.84 -1.86
C ALA A 143 -17.39 -12.42 -0.75
N LYS A 144 -17.92 -13.64 -0.93
CA LYS A 144 -18.72 -14.34 0.09
C LYS A 144 -17.90 -14.64 1.36
N SER A 145 -16.65 -15.07 1.21
CA SER A 145 -15.73 -15.28 2.34
C SER A 145 -15.49 -14.00 3.12
N PHE A 146 -15.32 -12.87 2.44
CA PHE A 146 -15.16 -11.59 3.10
C PHE A 146 -16.40 -11.16 3.89
N LEU A 147 -17.60 -11.39 3.34
CA LEU A 147 -18.84 -11.10 4.06
C LEU A 147 -18.99 -12.00 5.28
N ASP A 148 -18.60 -13.27 5.19
CA ASP A 148 -18.63 -14.21 6.32
C ASP A 148 -17.64 -13.79 7.43
N GLU A 149 -16.45 -13.30 7.07
CA GLU A 149 -15.53 -12.67 8.03
C GLU A 149 -16.16 -11.47 8.75
N LYS A 150 -16.98 -10.67 8.05
CA LYS A 150 -17.64 -9.49 8.60
C LYS A 150 -18.88 -9.83 9.43
N LEU A 151 -19.57 -10.91 9.09
CA LEU A 151 -20.63 -11.50 9.90
C LEU A 151 -20.06 -12.03 11.23
N LYS A 152 -18.97 -12.79 11.18
CA LYS A 152 -18.25 -13.29 12.36
C LYS A 152 -17.70 -12.18 13.26
N ALA A 153 -17.31 -11.06 12.66
CA ALA A 153 -16.88 -9.87 13.39
C ALA A 153 -18.05 -9.08 14.02
N GLY A 154 -19.30 -9.46 13.75
CA GLY A 154 -20.49 -8.76 14.27
C GLY A 154 -20.76 -7.40 13.61
N ILE A 155 -20.16 -7.12 12.45
CA ILE A 155 -20.32 -5.85 11.74
C ILE A 155 -21.64 -5.82 10.95
N ILE A 156 -22.07 -6.98 10.46
CA ILE A 156 -23.31 -7.16 9.69
C ILE A 156 -24.17 -8.24 10.34
N THR A 157 -25.48 -8.15 10.14
CA THR A 157 -26.45 -9.16 10.60
C THR A 157 -26.59 -10.30 9.59
N GLU A 158 -27.12 -11.45 10.04
CA GLU A 158 -27.39 -12.60 9.16
C GLU A 158 -28.40 -12.27 8.04
N SER A 159 -29.40 -11.43 8.34
CA SER A 159 -30.33 -10.89 7.35
C SER A 159 -29.58 -10.15 6.24
N CYS A 160 -28.64 -9.30 6.64
CA CYS A 160 -27.85 -8.47 5.73
C CYS A 160 -27.00 -9.33 4.82
N TYR A 161 -26.29 -10.29 5.43
CA TYR A 161 -25.50 -11.28 4.71
C TYR A 161 -26.34 -11.99 3.63
N GLY A 162 -27.53 -12.50 3.99
CA GLY A 162 -28.40 -13.23 3.06
C GLY A 162 -28.92 -12.36 1.91
N ARG A 163 -29.19 -11.08 2.13
CA ARG A 163 -29.58 -10.14 1.05
C ARG A 163 -28.42 -9.86 0.10
N ILE A 164 -27.24 -9.58 0.65
CA ILE A 164 -26.05 -9.30 -0.14
C ILE A 164 -25.63 -10.54 -0.94
N GLU A 165 -25.74 -11.73 -0.36
CA GLU A 165 -25.44 -12.98 -1.06
C GLU A 165 -26.31 -13.17 -2.30
N LYS A 166 -27.63 -12.95 -2.18
CA LYS A 166 -28.57 -13.00 -3.32
C LYS A 166 -28.24 -11.96 -4.39
N LEU A 167 -27.85 -10.75 -3.98
CA LEU A 167 -27.42 -9.69 -4.89
C LEU A 167 -26.15 -10.08 -5.66
N ILE A 168 -25.18 -10.69 -4.97
CA ILE A 168 -23.97 -11.19 -5.61
C ILE A 168 -24.36 -12.26 -6.63
N ASP A 169 -25.15 -13.26 -6.24
CA ASP A 169 -25.49 -14.37 -7.14
C ASP A 169 -26.29 -13.89 -8.37
N SER A 170 -27.17 -12.88 -8.25
CA SER A 170 -27.93 -12.33 -9.38
C SER A 170 -27.09 -11.56 -10.39
N LEU A 171 -26.02 -10.90 -9.93
CA LEU A 171 -25.14 -10.05 -10.75
C LEU A 171 -23.85 -10.76 -11.18
N THR A 172 -23.79 -12.07 -11.01
CA THR A 172 -22.63 -12.87 -11.43
C THR A 172 -22.75 -13.41 -12.84
N THR A 173 -21.63 -13.36 -13.56
CA THR A 173 -21.58 -13.91 -14.92
C THR A 173 -21.44 -15.43 -14.84
N ARG A 174 -22.27 -16.15 -15.62
CA ARG A 174 -22.20 -17.61 -15.76
C ARG A 174 -20.94 -17.97 -16.57
N ARG A 175 -19.80 -18.23 -15.92
CA ARG A 175 -18.56 -18.67 -16.60
C ARG A 175 -17.76 -19.69 -15.81
#